data_AF-A0A356Z6T1-F1
#
_entry.id   AF-A0A356Z6T1-F1
#
_cell.length_a   1.000
_cell.length_b   1.000
_cell.length_c   1.000
_cell.angle_alpha   90.00
_cell.angle_beta   90.00
_cell.angle_gamma   90.00
#
_symmetry.space_group_name_H-M   'P 1'
#
loop_
_entity.id
_entity.type
_entity.pdbx_description
1 polymer ?
#
loop_
_entity_poly.entity_id
_entity_poly.type
_entity_poly.pdbx_seq_one_letter_code
_entity_poly.pdbx_strand_id
1 'polypeptide(L)'
;QDKYNAGQKLLGGIIIIGCLLMILTGFPMWLWRHLVPAAFLAICYSIHLWVAVILILAIAGHFFLAAIHPKSRVEFASMMLDGYIDAEISAHHNAKW
;
A
#
# COMPACT_ATOMS: atom_id res chain seq x y z
N GLN A 1 2.24 -20.95 -1.01
CA GLN A 1 1.15 -20.11 -1.56
C GLN A 1 1.51 -19.74 -3.00
N ASP A 2 0.71 -18.96 -3.75
CA ASP A 2 1.18 -18.41 -5.04
C ASP A 2 2.25 -17.32 -4.81
N LYS A 3 2.71 -16.64 -5.86
CA LYS A 3 3.70 -15.54 -5.79
C LYS A 3 3.39 -14.50 -4.71
N TYR A 4 2.12 -14.13 -4.57
CA TYR A 4 1.64 -13.24 -3.50
C TYR A 4 0.54 -13.93 -2.72
N ASN A 5 0.63 -13.85 -1.39
CA ASN A 5 -0.40 -14.35 -0.51
C ASN A 5 -1.66 -13.46 -0.52
N ALA A 6 -2.75 -13.93 0.08
CA ALA A 6 -4.02 -13.19 0.10
C ALA A 6 -3.89 -11.80 0.77
N GLY A 7 -3.09 -11.67 1.83
CA GLY A 7 -2.83 -10.39 2.50
C GLY A 7 -2.04 -9.40 1.64
N GLN A 8 -1.01 -9.87 0.93
CA GLN A 8 -0.24 -9.07 -0.03
C GLN A 8 -1.12 -8.61 -1.21
N LYS A 9 -2.00 -9.48 -1.71
CA LYS A 9 -2.97 -9.13 -2.76
C LYS A 9 -3.98 -8.09 -2.27
N LEU A 10 -4.51 -8.26 -1.07
CA LEU A 10 -5.42 -7.29 -0.44
C LEU A 10 -4.73 -5.93 -0.26
N LEU A 11 -3.52 -5.91 0.29
CA LEU A 11 -2.72 -4.70 0.44
C LEU A 11 -2.49 -4.03 -0.92
N GLY A 12 -2.11 -4.79 -1.95
CA GLY A 12 -1.95 -4.26 -3.31
C GLY A 12 -3.21 -3.57 -3.82
N GLY A 13 -4.39 -4.17 -3.62
CA GLY A 13 -5.68 -3.56 -3.95
C GLY A 13 -5.95 -2.26 -3.17
N ILE A 14 -5.69 -2.26 -1.85
CA ILE A 14 -5.84 -1.09 -0.99
C ILE A 14 -4.94 0.05 -1.46
N ILE A 15 -3.67 -0.22 -1.77
CA ILE A 15 -2.72 0.79 -2.24
C ILE A 15 -3.17 1.36 -3.59
N ILE A 16 -3.55 0.53 -4.56
CA ILE A 16 -3.96 1.00 -5.90
C ILE A 16 -5.19 1.90 -5.80
N ILE A 17 -6.24 1.45 -5.11
CA ILE A 17 -7.49 2.22 -4.97
C ILE A 17 -7.25 3.48 -4.12
N GLY A 18 -6.51 3.35 -3.03
CA GLY A 18 -6.21 4.48 -2.15
C GLY A 18 -5.39 5.55 -2.86
N CYS A 19 -4.34 5.19 -3.61
CA CYS A 19 -3.56 6.16 -4.41
C CYS A 19 -4.43 6.88 -5.44
N LEU A 20 -5.33 6.16 -6.12
CA LEU A 20 -6.28 6.78 -7.04
C LEU A 20 -7.18 7.80 -6.32
N LEU A 21 -7.73 7.46 -5.16
CA LEU A 21 -8.56 8.38 -4.36
C LEU A 21 -7.76 9.58 -3.85
N MET A 22 -6.51 9.38 -3.42
CA MET A 22 -5.61 10.46 -3.00
C MET A 22 -5.36 11.45 -4.13
N ILE A 23 -5.13 10.97 -5.35
CA ILE A 23 -5.00 11.80 -6.55
C ILE A 23 -6.31 12.56 -6.82
N LEU A 24 -7.43 11.85 -6.90
CA LEU A 24 -8.73 12.43 -7.26
C LEU A 24 -9.23 13.48 -6.28
N THR A 25 -8.87 13.37 -5.00
CA THR A 25 -9.26 14.33 -3.96
C THR A 25 -8.19 15.40 -3.70
N GLY A 26 -6.90 15.05 -3.81
CA GLY A 26 -5.78 15.95 -3.58
C GLY A 26 -5.63 17.03 -4.65
N PHE A 27 -5.82 16.67 -5.93
CA PHE A 27 -5.73 17.65 -7.02
C PHE A 27 -6.78 18.77 -6.89
N PRO A 28 -8.07 18.49 -6.65
CA PRO A 28 -9.04 19.55 -6.40
C PRO A 28 -8.74 20.41 -5.18
N MET A 29 -8.29 19.79 -4.07
CA MET A 29 -7.91 20.50 -2.84
C MET A 29 -6.72 21.44 -3.07
N TRP A 30 -5.80 21.08 -3.97
CA TRP A 30 -4.61 21.87 -4.26
C TRP A 30 -4.82 22.89 -5.38
N LEU A 31 -5.13 22.45 -6.59
CA LEU A 31 -5.12 23.28 -7.80
C LEU A 31 -6.44 24.01 -8.02
N TRP A 32 -7.56 23.43 -7.59
CA TRP A 32 -8.90 23.94 -7.92
C TRP A 32 -9.62 24.57 -6.73
N ARG A 33 -8.92 24.83 -5.62
CA ARG A 33 -9.54 25.32 -4.37
C ARG A 33 -10.36 26.61 -4.52
N HIS A 34 -10.11 27.40 -5.56
CA HIS A 34 -10.83 28.64 -5.88
C HIS A 34 -11.78 28.51 -7.08
N LEU A 35 -11.82 27.35 -7.73
CA LEU A 35 -12.59 27.08 -8.95
C LEU A 35 -13.82 26.20 -8.71
N VAL A 36 -13.89 25.52 -7.56
CA VAL A 36 -14.96 24.57 -7.24
C VAL A 36 -15.73 25.00 -5.97
N PRO A 37 -16.99 24.56 -5.79
CA PRO A 37 -17.78 24.90 -4.62
C PRO A 37 -17.16 24.40 -3.31
N ALA A 38 -17.35 25.17 -2.23
CA ALA A 38 -16.86 24.80 -0.90
C ALA A 38 -17.39 23.44 -0.41
N ALA A 39 -18.64 23.09 -0.75
CA ALA A 39 -19.24 21.79 -0.42
C ALA A 39 -18.49 20.62 -1.07
N PHE A 40 -18.02 20.78 -2.32
CA PHE A 40 -17.24 19.76 -3.00
C PHE A 40 -15.85 19.59 -2.37
N LEU A 41 -15.20 20.70 -1.97
CA LEU A 41 -13.93 20.64 -1.25
C LEU A 41 -14.08 19.95 0.11
N ALA A 42 -15.17 20.21 0.85
CA ALA A 42 -15.42 19.55 2.13
C ALA A 42 -15.51 18.02 1.99
N ILE A 43 -16.14 17.52 0.92
CA ILE A 43 -16.18 16.09 0.59
C ILE A 43 -14.77 15.59 0.28
N CYS A 44 -14.00 16.32 -0.55
CA CYS A 44 -12.63 15.95 -0.89
C CYS A 44 -11.75 15.85 0.37
N TYR A 45 -11.77 16.84 1.26
CA TYR A 45 -11.00 16.82 2.51
C TYR A 45 -11.36 15.62 3.39
N SER A 46 -12.66 15.32 3.54
CA SER A 46 -13.12 14.19 4.35
C SER A 46 -12.63 12.85 3.79
N ILE A 47 -12.83 12.63 2.48
CA ILE A 47 -12.38 11.40 1.81
C ILE A 47 -10.85 11.29 1.87
N HIS A 48 -10.13 12.37 1.55
CA HIS A 48 -8.66 12.38 1.54
C HIS A 48 -8.08 12.05 2.91
N LEU A 49 -8.65 12.61 3.99
CA LEU A 49 -8.20 12.33 5.35
C LEU A 49 -8.35 10.84 5.70
N TRP A 50 -9.54 10.26 5.48
CA TRP A 50 -9.79 8.87 5.84
C TRP A 50 -9.00 7.89 4.97
N VAL A 51 -8.84 8.18 3.68
CA VAL A 51 -7.98 7.39 2.79
C VAL A 51 -6.52 7.48 3.27
N ALA A 52 -6.02 8.68 3.61
CA ALA A 52 -4.67 8.84 4.13
C ALA A 52 -4.45 8.03 5.42
N VAL A 53 -5.38 8.07 6.36
CA VAL A 53 -5.31 7.27 7.61
C VAL A 53 -5.24 5.78 7.29
N ILE A 54 -6.12 5.27 6.42
CA ILE A 54 -6.14 3.85 6.03
C ILE A 54 -4.81 3.47 5.37
N LEU A 55 -4.30 4.29 4.45
CA LEU A 55 -3.04 4.02 3.75
C LEU A 55 -1.85 4.04 4.71
N ILE A 56 -1.78 4.99 5.65
CA ILE A 56 -0.71 5.04 6.65
C ILE A 56 -0.70 3.76 7.50
N LEU A 57 -1.87 3.31 7.98
CA LEU A 57 -1.98 2.08 8.75
C LEU A 57 -1.60 0.84 7.92
N ALA A 58 -2.05 0.77 6.67
CA ALA A 58 -1.72 -0.33 5.76
C ALA A 58 -0.22 -0.39 5.46
N ILE A 59 0.42 0.75 5.20
CA ILE A 59 1.86 0.86 4.94
C ILE A 59 2.65 0.53 6.21
N ALA A 60 2.22 0.99 7.39
CA ALA A 60 2.87 0.66 8.65
C ALA A 60 2.85 -0.86 8.91
N GLY A 61 1.71 -1.52 8.68
CA GLY A 61 1.59 -2.97 8.77
C GLY A 61 2.46 -3.70 7.75
N HIS A 62 2.47 -3.22 6.49
CA HIS A 62 3.34 -3.74 5.44
C HIS A 62 4.82 -3.63 5.81
N PHE A 63 5.24 -2.45 6.26
CA PHE A 63 6.62 -2.17 6.64
C PHE A 63 7.04 -3.03 7.85
N PHE A 64 6.17 -3.21 8.84
CA PHE A 64 6.43 -4.12 9.96
C PHE A 64 6.66 -5.56 9.47
N LEU A 65 5.77 -6.07 8.61
CA LEU A 65 5.91 -7.42 8.06
C LEU A 65 7.17 -7.56 7.21
N ALA A 66 7.52 -6.54 6.43
CA ALA A 66 8.69 -6.57 5.55
C ALA A 66 10.01 -6.37 6.31
N ALA A 67 10.11 -5.43 7.25
CA ALA A 67 11.40 -5.08 7.86
C ALA A 67 11.66 -5.76 9.22
N ILE A 68 10.60 -6.09 9.98
CA ILE A 68 10.72 -6.46 11.39
C ILE A 68 10.32 -7.92 11.62
N HIS A 69 9.22 -8.37 11.03
CA HIS A 69 8.67 -9.69 11.33
C HIS A 69 9.66 -10.82 10.95
N PRO A 70 10.02 -11.71 11.90
CA PRO A 70 11.19 -12.58 11.79
C PRO A 70 11.13 -13.56 10.61
N LYS A 71 9.92 -13.96 10.19
CA LYS A 71 9.73 -14.92 9.10
C LYS A 71 9.76 -14.29 7.71
N SER A 72 9.33 -13.03 7.58
CA SER A 72 9.15 -12.36 6.29
C SER A 72 10.24 -11.32 6.03
N ARG A 73 11.05 -10.96 7.03
CA ARG A 73 12.11 -9.94 6.89
C ARG A 73 13.18 -10.23 5.85
N VAL A 74 13.37 -11.50 5.51
CA VAL A 74 14.29 -11.94 4.46
C VAL A 74 13.87 -11.44 3.08
N GLU A 75 12.56 -11.28 2.84
CA GLU A 75 12.01 -10.76 1.58
C GLU A 75 12.36 -9.27 1.37
N PHE A 76 12.55 -8.51 2.45
CA PHE A 76 12.93 -7.10 2.36
C PHE A 76 14.37 -6.90 1.85
N ALA A 77 15.31 -7.76 2.28
CA ALA A 77 16.66 -7.75 1.74
C ALA A 77 16.65 -8.08 0.25
N SER A 78 15.88 -9.09 -0.16
CA SER A 78 15.67 -9.44 -1.58
C SER A 78 15.18 -8.24 -2.38
N MET A 79 14.16 -7.52 -1.89
CA MET A 79 13.62 -6.33 -2.55
C MET A 79 14.62 -5.18 -2.67
N MET A 80 15.43 -4.95 -1.63
CA MET A 80 16.29 -3.76 -1.51
C MET A 80 17.71 -3.95 -2.06
N LEU A 81 18.16 -5.19 -2.30
CA LEU A 81 19.55 -5.50 -2.67
C LEU A 81 19.66 -6.06 -4.09
N ASP A 82 19.39 -7.35 -4.29
CA ASP A 82 19.77 -8.08 -5.51
C ASP A 82 18.59 -8.75 -6.22
N GLY A 83 17.40 -8.77 -5.60
CA GLY A 83 16.21 -9.40 -6.15
C GLY A 83 16.15 -10.92 -6.02
N TYR A 84 17.09 -11.56 -5.32
CA TYR A 84 17.11 -13.02 -5.16
C TYR A 84 16.58 -13.47 -3.80
N ILE A 85 16.00 -14.66 -3.75
CA ILE A 85 15.56 -15.31 -2.51
C ILE A 85 15.96 -16.78 -2.55
N ASP A 86 16.28 -17.34 -1.38
CA ASP A 86 16.60 -18.76 -1.26
C ASP A 86 15.43 -19.62 -1.73
N ALA A 87 15.74 -20.63 -2.55
CA ALA A 87 14.76 -21.56 -3.10
C ALA A 87 14.02 -22.34 -2.00
N GLU A 88 14.66 -22.65 -0.88
CA GLU A 88 14.02 -23.32 0.26
C GLU A 88 12.96 -22.42 0.90
N ILE A 89 13.27 -21.13 1.09
CA ILE A 89 12.33 -20.14 1.64
C ILE A 89 11.14 -19.98 0.69
N SER A 90 11.41 -19.87 -0.62
CA SER A 90 10.37 -19.79 -1.64
C SER A 90 9.48 -21.04 -1.65
N ALA A 91 10.07 -22.24 -1.59
CA ALA A 91 9.32 -23.49 -1.54
C ALA A 91 8.41 -23.57 -0.30
N HIS A 92 8.86 -23.08 0.86
CA HIS A 92 8.06 -23.06 2.07
C HIS A 92 6.92 -22.03 2.04
N HIS A 93 7.18 -20.81 1.57
CA HIS A 93 6.23 -19.68 1.65
C HIS A 93 5.34 -19.58 0.40
N ASN A 94 5.94 -19.78 -0.77
CA ASN A 94 5.37 -19.58 -2.09
C ASN A 94 5.41 -20.87 -2.93
N ALA A 95 5.19 -22.05 -2.34
CA ALA A 95 5.23 -23.38 -2.98
C ALA A 95 4.61 -23.56 -4.39
N LYS A 96 3.70 -22.69 -4.84
CA LYS A 96 3.08 -22.75 -6.17
C LYS A 96 3.73 -21.82 -7.20
N TRP A 97 4.67 -20.99 -6.77
CA TRP A 97 5.46 -20.06 -7.58
C TRP A 97 6.86 -20.62 -7.75
#